data_AF-A0AA47BUK7-F1
#
_entry.id   AF-A0AA47BUK7-F1
#
_cell.length_a   1.000
_cell.length_b   1.000
_cell.length_c   1.000
_cell.angle_alpha   90.00
_cell.angle_beta   90.00
_cell.angle_gamma   90.00
#
_symmetry.space_group_name_H-M   'P 1'
#
loop_
_entity.id
_entity.type
_entity.pdbx_description
1 polymer ?
#
loop_
_entity_poly.entity_id
_entity_poly.type
_entity_poly.pdbx_seq_one_letter_code
_entity_poly.pdbx_strand_id
1 'polypeptide(L)'
;MIVVMLFILFLVTGCTGGLLEEMDRTNKDPFDGGLHTVCFEKEGMVSLSWEEDPGTDEYLILRGQDSGSTGEPEWKTAYRGRKLSWTDKGLANDERRIYTLQKKRGKRFFRSTTAALGVGSEVIRDIYEPNDSREWAKELTHVIEGNVQHYRSYNYSKYGKSLEYSDTDWYYVRIPTGRKATITLTQKDIRSSEPINLAVFSERASRNLEVESGVPFTLENREIVERTFRFRIKPTNIFGPTLGAGGKTVSYELKLDSISILTEL
;
A
#
# COMPACT_ATOMS: atom_id res chain seq x y z
N MET A 1 -58.58 -25.53 22.14
CA MET A 1 -58.43 -24.20 21.50
C MET A 1 -57.13 -23.48 21.87
N ILE A 2 -56.62 -23.61 23.10
CA ILE A 2 -55.37 -22.96 23.57
C ILE A 2 -54.09 -23.52 22.92
N VAL A 3 -54.06 -24.82 22.62
CA VAL A 3 -52.86 -25.49 22.03
C VAL A 3 -52.60 -25.07 20.57
N VAL A 4 -53.66 -24.80 19.79
CA VAL A 4 -53.53 -24.34 18.39
C VAL A 4 -53.06 -22.89 18.31
N MET A 5 -53.44 -22.07 19.30
CA MET A 5 -53.05 -20.66 19.37
C MET A 5 -51.58 -20.49 19.82
N LEU A 6 -51.04 -21.40 20.64
CA LEU A 6 -49.63 -21.39 21.03
C LEU A 6 -48.68 -21.83 19.90
N PHE A 7 -49.11 -22.75 19.03
CA PHE A 7 -48.31 -23.22 17.89
C PHE A 7 -48.20 -22.16 16.79
N ILE A 8 -49.24 -21.33 16.62
CA ILE A 8 -49.22 -20.20 15.68
C ILE A 8 -48.32 -19.08 16.21
N LEU A 9 -48.32 -18.80 17.53
CA LEU A 9 -47.46 -17.77 18.11
C LEU A 9 -45.95 -18.09 18.01
N PHE A 10 -45.59 -19.37 18.09
CA PHE A 10 -44.19 -19.83 17.97
C PHE A 10 -43.65 -19.76 16.52
N LEU A 11 -44.53 -19.82 15.52
CA LEU A 11 -44.16 -19.72 14.11
C LEU A 11 -43.88 -18.28 13.65
N VAL A 12 -44.39 -17.26 14.37
CA VAL A 12 -44.21 -15.85 13.97
C VAL A 12 -42.97 -15.20 14.59
N THR A 13 -42.46 -15.71 15.72
CA THR A 13 -41.30 -15.13 16.41
C THR A 13 -39.94 -15.66 15.92
N GLY A 14 -39.93 -16.70 15.09
CA GLY A 14 -38.69 -17.35 14.60
C GLY A 14 -38.14 -16.81 13.27
N CYS A 15 -38.93 -16.06 12.48
CA CYS A 15 -38.56 -15.69 11.11
C CYS A 15 -38.26 -14.19 10.90
N THR A 16 -38.46 -13.33 11.90
CA THR A 16 -38.38 -11.87 11.69
C THR A 16 -36.97 -11.30 11.82
N GLY A 17 -36.10 -11.91 12.64
CA GLY A 17 -34.71 -11.45 12.82
C GLY A 17 -33.88 -11.57 11.54
N GLY A 18 -33.85 -12.75 10.92
CA GLY A 18 -33.04 -13.00 9.73
C GLY A 18 -33.54 -12.28 8.47
N LEU A 19 -34.86 -12.18 8.28
CA LEU A 19 -35.42 -11.59 7.06
C LEU A 19 -35.31 -10.05 7.05
N LEU A 20 -35.49 -9.39 8.19
CA LEU A 20 -35.28 -7.93 8.31
C LEU A 20 -33.79 -7.57 8.20
N GLU A 21 -32.90 -8.39 8.76
CA GLU A 21 -31.45 -8.20 8.65
C GLU A 21 -30.93 -8.43 7.23
N GLU A 22 -31.46 -9.44 6.52
CA GLU A 22 -31.19 -9.65 5.09
C GLU A 22 -31.75 -8.49 4.24
N MET A 23 -32.96 -8.01 4.53
CA MET A 23 -33.56 -6.87 3.82
C MET A 23 -32.79 -5.56 4.04
N ASP A 24 -32.34 -5.27 5.27
CA ASP A 24 -31.49 -4.13 5.60
C ASP A 24 -30.11 -4.23 4.92
N ARG A 25 -29.53 -5.44 4.88
CA ARG A 25 -28.28 -5.70 4.14
C ARG A 25 -28.42 -5.46 2.64
N THR A 26 -29.53 -5.82 2.01
CA THR A 26 -29.79 -5.51 0.58
C THR A 26 -29.93 -4.02 0.27
N ASN A 27 -30.15 -3.18 1.28
CA ASN A 27 -30.38 -1.73 1.11
C ASN A 27 -29.18 -0.86 1.51
N LYS A 28 -28.13 -1.41 2.13
CA LYS A 28 -26.89 -0.67 2.44
C LYS A 28 -26.03 -0.47 1.19
N ASP A 29 -26.44 0.49 0.38
CA ASP A 29 -25.66 1.20 -0.63
C ASP A 29 -25.53 2.65 -0.13
N PRO A 30 -24.32 3.21 0.02
CA PRO A 30 -23.02 2.68 -0.40
C PRO A 30 -22.35 1.68 0.54
N PHE A 31 -21.50 0.81 -0.02
CA PHE A 31 -20.59 -0.06 0.72
C PHE A 31 -19.13 0.21 0.35
N ASP A 32 -18.23 0.04 1.33
CA ASP A 32 -16.80 0.00 1.07
C ASP A 32 -16.42 -1.37 0.50
N GLY A 33 -15.84 -1.37 -0.70
CA GLY A 33 -15.47 -2.57 -1.41
C GLY A 33 -14.32 -3.35 -0.79
N GLY A 34 -13.55 -2.75 0.13
CA GLY A 34 -12.39 -3.41 0.74
C GLY A 34 -11.40 -3.94 -0.30
N LEU A 35 -11.34 -3.29 -1.47
CA LEU A 35 -10.54 -3.76 -2.59
C LEU A 35 -9.07 -3.42 -2.31
N HIS A 36 -8.26 -4.46 -2.18
CA HIS A 36 -6.83 -4.35 -1.95
C HIS A 36 -6.07 -4.70 -3.23
N THR A 37 -5.07 -3.89 -3.57
CA THR A 37 -4.19 -4.07 -4.72
C THR A 37 -2.75 -4.32 -4.25
N VAL A 38 -2.11 -5.34 -4.82
CA VAL A 38 -0.69 -5.60 -4.65
C VAL A 38 -0.03 -5.48 -6.02
N CYS A 39 0.99 -4.64 -6.10
CA CYS A 39 1.77 -4.39 -7.31
C CYS A 39 3.22 -4.86 -7.09
N PHE A 40 4.00 -4.92 -8.17
CA PHE A 40 5.45 -5.19 -8.16
C PHE A 40 5.87 -6.58 -7.64
N GLU A 41 4.95 -7.52 -7.38
CA GLU A 41 5.31 -8.92 -7.09
C GLU A 41 5.84 -9.66 -8.33
N LYS A 42 5.28 -9.33 -9.49
CA LYS A 42 5.63 -9.92 -10.79
C LYS A 42 5.50 -8.87 -11.88
N GLU A 43 6.34 -8.99 -12.89
CA GLU A 43 6.33 -8.11 -14.06
C GLU A 43 4.96 -8.06 -14.73
N GLY A 44 4.48 -6.85 -14.97
CA GLY A 44 3.23 -6.58 -15.69
C GLY A 44 1.98 -7.16 -15.02
N MET A 45 1.99 -7.37 -13.70
CA MET A 45 0.85 -7.91 -12.95
C MET A 45 0.41 -7.03 -11.79
N VAL A 46 -0.92 -6.98 -11.59
CA VAL A 46 -1.54 -6.42 -10.39
C VAL A 46 -2.44 -7.49 -9.80
N SER A 47 -2.18 -7.86 -8.55
CA SER A 47 -3.02 -8.80 -7.79
C SER A 47 -4.08 -8.03 -7.02
N LEU A 48 -5.34 -8.45 -7.14
CA LEU A 48 -6.47 -7.86 -6.44
C LEU A 48 -7.10 -8.88 -5.51
N SER A 49 -7.49 -8.41 -4.33
CA SER A 49 -8.20 -9.21 -3.33
C SER A 49 -9.26 -8.36 -2.63
N TRP A 50 -10.33 -9.01 -2.19
CA TRP A 50 -11.42 -8.35 -1.47
C TRP A 50 -12.07 -9.30 -0.47
N GLU A 51 -12.87 -8.75 0.44
CA GLU A 51 -13.51 -9.52 1.50
C GLU A 51 -14.79 -10.23 1.01
N GLU A 52 -15.03 -11.41 1.60
CA GLU A 52 -16.26 -12.14 1.40
C GLU A 52 -17.45 -11.37 1.97
N ASP A 53 -18.57 -11.42 1.24
CA ASP A 53 -19.83 -10.86 1.66
C ASP A 53 -20.90 -11.94 1.43
N PRO A 54 -21.39 -12.57 2.51
CA PRO A 54 -22.31 -13.71 2.43
C PRO A 54 -23.57 -13.46 1.61
N GLY A 55 -23.98 -12.20 1.43
CA GLY A 55 -25.16 -11.82 0.65
C GLY A 55 -24.88 -11.65 -0.86
N THR A 56 -23.66 -11.90 -1.32
CA THR A 56 -23.22 -11.65 -2.70
C THR A 56 -23.25 -12.93 -3.53
N ASP A 57 -23.97 -12.89 -4.64
CA ASP A 57 -24.01 -14.01 -5.58
C ASP A 57 -22.73 -14.07 -6.44
N GLU A 58 -22.19 -12.90 -6.74
CA GLU A 58 -21.10 -12.70 -7.70
C GLU A 58 -20.42 -11.33 -7.52
N TYR A 59 -19.11 -11.30 -7.73
CA TYR A 59 -18.27 -10.12 -7.75
C TYR A 59 -17.86 -9.78 -9.18
N LEU A 60 -17.76 -8.49 -9.44
CA LEU A 60 -17.28 -7.93 -10.69
C LEU A 60 -16.17 -6.93 -10.36
N ILE A 61 -15.04 -7.04 -11.06
CA ILE A 61 -14.01 -6.00 -11.05
C ILE A 61 -14.20 -5.14 -12.28
N LEU A 62 -14.44 -3.85 -12.05
CA LEU A 62 -14.40 -2.84 -13.09
C LEU A 62 -13.00 -2.25 -13.11
N ARG A 63 -12.39 -2.20 -14.30
CA ARG A 63 -11.07 -1.66 -14.56
C ARG A 63 -11.19 -0.44 -15.46
N GLY A 64 -10.55 0.66 -15.09
CA GLY A 64 -10.39 1.87 -15.89
C GLY A 64 -8.90 2.17 -16.13
N GLN A 65 -8.60 2.77 -17.28
CA GLN A 65 -7.28 3.35 -17.52
C GLN A 65 -7.14 4.66 -16.74
N ASP A 66 -6.05 4.85 -16.02
CA ASP A 66 -5.64 6.18 -15.56
C ASP A 66 -4.77 6.83 -16.64
N SER A 67 -5.39 7.65 -17.47
CA SER A 67 -4.69 8.46 -18.49
C SER A 67 -4.05 9.72 -17.91
N GLY A 68 -4.20 9.99 -16.61
CA GLY A 68 -3.77 11.23 -15.97
C GLY A 68 -4.56 12.47 -16.42
N SER A 69 -5.67 12.30 -17.11
CA SER A 69 -6.58 13.35 -17.54
C SER A 69 -7.73 13.56 -16.55
N THR A 70 -8.38 14.72 -16.62
CA THR A 70 -9.45 15.13 -15.69
C THR A 70 -10.77 14.40 -15.87
N GLY A 71 -10.88 13.55 -16.89
CA GLY A 71 -12.08 12.76 -17.19
C GLY A 71 -12.20 11.51 -16.33
N GLU A 72 -13.42 11.02 -16.13
CA GLU A 72 -13.60 9.72 -15.49
C GLU A 72 -12.94 8.60 -16.31
N PRO A 73 -12.38 7.56 -15.66
CA PRO A 73 -11.88 6.40 -16.38
C PRO A 73 -13.01 5.71 -17.14
N GLU A 74 -12.74 5.25 -18.35
CA GLU A 74 -13.64 4.34 -19.06
C GLU A 74 -13.63 2.97 -18.38
N TRP A 75 -14.71 2.66 -17.65
CA TRP A 75 -14.82 1.42 -16.90
C TRP A 75 -15.22 0.25 -17.79
N LYS A 76 -14.43 -0.82 -17.75
CA LYS A 76 -14.72 -2.11 -18.40
C LYS A 76 -14.71 -3.22 -17.36
N THR A 77 -15.64 -4.17 -17.45
CA THR A 77 -15.62 -5.36 -16.60
C THR A 77 -14.43 -6.23 -16.99
N ALA A 78 -13.48 -6.39 -16.06
CA ALA A 78 -12.27 -7.20 -16.25
C ALA A 78 -12.39 -8.58 -15.62
N TYR A 79 -13.14 -8.69 -14.53
CA TYR A 79 -13.43 -9.95 -13.85
C TYR A 79 -14.90 -10.06 -13.50
N ARG A 80 -15.39 -11.30 -13.51
CA ARG A 80 -16.72 -11.68 -13.06
C ARG A 80 -16.69 -13.10 -12.49
N GLY A 81 -17.12 -13.27 -11.24
CA GLY A 81 -17.19 -14.59 -10.61
C GLY A 81 -17.29 -14.54 -9.09
N ARG A 82 -17.03 -15.68 -8.43
CA ARG A 82 -17.16 -15.85 -6.98
C ARG A 82 -15.84 -15.92 -6.21
N LYS A 83 -14.70 -15.88 -6.89
CA LYS A 83 -13.41 -15.87 -6.20
C LYS A 83 -13.27 -14.54 -5.46
N LEU A 84 -12.46 -14.53 -4.41
CA LEU A 84 -12.14 -13.35 -3.62
C LEU A 84 -10.83 -12.68 -4.06
N SER A 85 -10.28 -13.15 -5.19
CA SER A 85 -9.08 -12.60 -5.78
C SER A 85 -9.07 -12.77 -7.29
N TRP A 86 -8.36 -11.87 -7.95
CA TRP A 86 -8.12 -11.88 -9.38
C TRP A 86 -6.81 -11.15 -9.69
N THR A 87 -6.08 -11.61 -10.71
CA THR A 87 -4.82 -10.99 -11.14
C THR A 87 -4.99 -10.42 -12.53
N ASP A 88 -4.75 -9.12 -12.66
CA ASP A 88 -4.60 -8.46 -13.94
C ASP A 88 -3.19 -8.71 -14.48
N LYS A 89 -3.05 -8.98 -15.78
CA LYS A 89 -1.79 -9.41 -16.40
C LYS A 89 -1.56 -8.73 -17.73
N GLY A 90 -0.29 -8.66 -18.14
CA GLY A 90 0.10 -8.10 -19.43
C GLY A 90 0.00 -6.57 -19.45
N LEU A 91 0.18 -5.95 -18.29
CA LEU A 91 0.26 -4.49 -18.17
C LEU A 91 1.68 -4.05 -18.56
N ALA A 92 1.78 -2.95 -19.29
CA ALA A 92 3.06 -2.35 -19.66
C ALA A 92 3.74 -1.70 -18.44
N ASN A 93 5.02 -1.34 -18.61
CA ASN A 93 5.74 -0.59 -17.59
C ASN A 93 5.08 0.78 -17.33
N ASP A 94 4.98 1.16 -16.05
CA ASP A 94 4.30 2.37 -15.56
C ASP A 94 2.81 2.49 -15.93
N GLU A 95 2.19 1.39 -16.35
CA GLU A 95 0.79 1.38 -16.73
C GLU A 95 -0.13 1.43 -15.51
N ARG A 96 -0.74 2.59 -15.28
CA ARG A 96 -1.66 2.81 -14.14
C ARG A 96 -3.09 2.43 -14.50
N ARG A 97 -3.68 1.61 -13.63
CA ARG A 97 -5.07 1.15 -13.73
C ARG A 97 -5.82 1.49 -12.45
N ILE A 98 -7.07 1.89 -12.59
CA ILE A 98 -7.97 2.07 -11.45
C ILE A 98 -8.94 0.91 -11.43
N TYR A 99 -9.15 0.33 -10.26
CA TYR A 99 -10.04 -0.79 -10.04
C TYR A 99 -11.12 -0.40 -9.05
N THR A 100 -12.35 -0.87 -9.28
CA THR A 100 -13.44 -0.77 -8.31
C THR A 100 -14.24 -2.05 -8.31
N LEU A 101 -14.74 -2.41 -7.13
CA LEU A 101 -15.53 -3.61 -6.90
C LEU A 101 -17.01 -3.32 -7.13
N GLN A 102 -17.68 -4.24 -7.79
CA GLN A 102 -19.14 -4.25 -7.89
C GLN A 102 -19.64 -5.63 -7.44
N LYS A 103 -20.69 -5.64 -6.62
CA LYS A 103 -21.34 -6.86 -6.13
C LYS A 103 -22.67 -7.03 -6.83
N LYS A 104 -23.04 -8.28 -7.10
CA LYS A 104 -24.37 -8.66 -7.60
C LYS A 104 -25.13 -9.40 -6.50
N ARG A 105 -26.36 -8.98 -6.24
CA ARG A 105 -27.31 -9.68 -5.37
C ARG A 105 -28.66 -9.79 -6.08
N GLY A 106 -29.07 -11.00 -6.40
CA GLY A 106 -30.18 -11.30 -7.31
C GLY A 106 -30.00 -10.61 -8.66
N LYS A 107 -30.90 -9.66 -8.96
CA LYS A 107 -30.89 -8.87 -10.20
C LYS A 107 -30.25 -7.49 -10.05
N ARG A 108 -29.86 -7.11 -8.83
CA ARG A 108 -29.31 -5.78 -8.52
C ARG A 108 -27.80 -5.82 -8.50
N PHE A 109 -27.20 -4.69 -8.87
CA PHE A 109 -25.77 -4.46 -8.77
C PHE A 109 -25.50 -3.28 -7.85
N PHE A 110 -24.47 -3.42 -7.03
CA PHE A 110 -24.05 -2.43 -6.05
C PHE A 110 -22.59 -2.10 -6.35
N ARG A 111 -22.27 -0.82 -6.55
CA ARG A 111 -20.91 -0.37 -6.86
C ARG A 111 -20.25 0.14 -5.58
N SER A 112 -18.99 -0.21 -5.37
CA SER A 112 -18.20 0.34 -4.27
C SER A 112 -18.04 1.85 -4.39
N THR A 113 -18.07 2.54 -3.24
CA THR A 113 -17.64 3.95 -3.14
C THR A 113 -16.14 4.14 -3.05
N THR A 114 -15.39 3.05 -3.01
CA THR A 114 -13.93 3.05 -3.01
C THR A 114 -13.38 2.45 -4.31
N ALA A 115 -12.16 2.85 -4.63
CA ALA A 115 -11.38 2.33 -5.73
C ALA A 115 -9.93 2.18 -5.29
N ALA A 116 -9.18 1.37 -6.02
CA ALA A 116 -7.77 1.12 -5.75
C ALA A 116 -6.95 1.41 -7.00
N LEU A 117 -5.74 1.94 -6.80
CA LEU A 117 -4.74 2.10 -7.84
C LEU A 117 -3.95 0.80 -7.96
N GLY A 118 -3.72 0.34 -9.18
CA GLY A 118 -2.73 -0.67 -9.49
C GLY A 118 -1.81 -0.20 -10.61
N VAL A 119 -0.58 -0.71 -10.59
CA VAL A 119 0.50 -0.28 -11.48
C VAL A 119 1.15 -1.52 -12.08
N GLY A 120 1.11 -1.61 -13.41
CA GLY A 120 1.97 -2.52 -14.16
C GLY A 120 3.40 -1.99 -14.18
N SER A 121 4.37 -2.86 -13.94
CA SER A 121 5.79 -2.49 -14.01
C SER A 121 6.63 -3.65 -14.51
N GLU A 122 7.73 -3.32 -15.19
CA GLU A 122 8.82 -4.25 -15.51
C GLU A 122 9.79 -4.40 -14.33
N VAL A 123 9.72 -3.50 -13.34
CA VAL A 123 10.47 -3.62 -12.08
C VAL A 123 9.62 -4.40 -11.09
N ILE A 124 10.27 -5.28 -10.34
CA ILE A 124 9.67 -5.98 -9.20
C ILE A 124 10.32 -5.53 -7.90
N ARG A 125 9.63 -5.78 -6.79
CA ARG A 125 10.14 -5.62 -5.42
C ARG A 125 11.51 -6.26 -5.30
N ASP A 126 12.39 -5.63 -4.53
CA ASP A 126 13.73 -6.16 -4.32
C ASP A 126 13.73 -7.43 -3.44
N ILE A 127 14.92 -8.03 -3.27
CA ILE A 127 15.08 -9.31 -2.56
C ILE A 127 14.95 -9.20 -1.04
N TYR A 128 14.91 -7.99 -0.49
CA TYR A 128 14.85 -7.75 0.95
C TYR A 128 13.42 -7.63 1.47
N GLU A 129 12.46 -7.58 0.56
CA GLU A 129 11.03 -7.60 0.82
C GLU A 129 10.55 -8.97 1.34
N PRO A 130 9.56 -9.01 2.26
CA PRO A 130 8.85 -7.86 2.81
C PRO A 130 9.65 -7.14 3.89
N ASN A 131 9.84 -5.84 3.72
CA ASN A 131 10.35 -4.90 4.73
C ASN A 131 9.53 -3.59 4.75
N ASP A 132 8.33 -3.61 4.16
CA ASP A 132 7.27 -2.59 4.20
C ASP A 132 6.88 -2.06 5.61
N SER A 133 7.24 -2.78 6.68
CA SER A 133 6.80 -2.49 8.05
C SER A 133 7.90 -2.63 9.09
N ARG A 134 7.70 -1.96 10.22
CA ARG A 134 8.64 -1.89 11.34
C ARG A 134 9.01 -3.25 11.90
N GLU A 135 8.04 -4.16 11.97
CA GLU A 135 8.17 -5.52 12.49
C GLU A 135 9.05 -6.39 11.57
N TRP A 136 9.08 -6.05 10.28
CA TRP A 136 9.82 -6.76 9.24
C TRP A 136 11.08 -6.01 8.79
N ALA A 137 11.52 -5.03 9.58
CA ALA A 137 12.70 -4.24 9.26
C ALA A 137 13.93 -5.11 8.96
N LYS A 138 14.66 -4.80 7.89
CA LYS A 138 15.85 -5.55 7.47
C LYS A 138 17.10 -5.08 8.21
N GLU A 139 17.92 -6.01 8.69
CA GLU A 139 19.21 -5.66 9.29
C GLU A 139 20.21 -5.17 8.25
N LEU A 140 20.76 -3.98 8.47
CA LEU A 140 21.82 -3.42 7.66
C LEU A 140 23.20 -3.91 8.16
N THR A 141 23.67 -5.02 7.59
CA THR A 141 25.00 -5.61 7.88
C THR A 141 25.96 -5.60 6.68
N HIS A 142 25.43 -5.39 5.49
CA HIS A 142 26.15 -5.35 4.22
C HIS A 142 25.46 -4.30 3.32
N VAL A 143 26.02 -4.08 2.13
CA VAL A 143 25.41 -3.20 1.13
C VAL A 143 24.09 -3.81 0.66
N ILE A 144 23.02 -3.03 0.72
CA ILE A 144 21.67 -3.38 0.29
C ILE A 144 21.35 -2.59 -0.96
N GLU A 145 20.97 -3.28 -2.02
CA GLU A 145 20.37 -2.67 -3.20
C GLU A 145 18.86 -2.85 -3.14
N GLY A 146 18.13 -1.75 -3.00
CA GLY A 146 16.68 -1.76 -2.84
C GLY A 146 15.97 -0.87 -3.84
N ASN A 147 14.64 -0.97 -3.89
CA ASN A 147 13.83 -0.02 -4.64
C ASN A 147 12.49 0.25 -3.94
N VAL A 148 12.09 1.52 -3.89
CA VAL A 148 10.76 1.92 -3.41
C VAL A 148 9.94 2.53 -4.55
N GLN A 149 8.64 2.30 -4.54
CA GLN A 149 7.73 2.83 -5.54
C GLN A 149 6.74 3.84 -4.96
N HIS A 150 6.42 4.86 -5.75
CA HIS A 150 5.32 5.78 -5.42
C HIS A 150 4.58 6.18 -6.68
N TYR A 151 3.31 5.83 -6.72
CA TYR A 151 2.39 6.18 -7.78
C TYR A 151 1.14 6.80 -7.18
N ARG A 152 0.59 7.77 -7.89
CA ARG A 152 -0.69 8.38 -7.54
C ARG A 152 -1.53 8.56 -8.78
N SER A 153 -2.83 8.37 -8.60
CA SER A 153 -3.80 8.58 -9.67
C SER A 153 -4.13 10.04 -9.84
N TYR A 154 -4.85 10.37 -10.92
CA TYR A 154 -5.56 11.63 -10.97
C TYR A 154 -6.59 11.70 -9.82
N ASN A 155 -6.91 12.91 -9.34
CA ASN A 155 -7.90 13.06 -8.28
C ASN A 155 -9.32 12.82 -8.83
N TYR A 156 -9.84 11.62 -8.59
CA TYR A 156 -11.22 11.27 -8.90
C TYR A 156 -12.11 11.61 -7.70
N SER A 157 -12.69 12.81 -7.71
CA SER A 157 -13.44 13.41 -6.57
C SER A 157 -14.49 12.48 -5.93
N LYS A 158 -15.11 11.58 -6.70
CA LYS A 158 -16.08 10.59 -6.19
C LYS A 158 -15.49 9.56 -5.21
N TYR A 159 -14.17 9.36 -5.23
CA TYR A 159 -13.46 8.47 -4.31
C TYR A 159 -12.78 9.26 -3.17
N GLY A 160 -13.11 10.54 -3.01
CA GLY A 160 -12.70 11.41 -1.90
C GLY A 160 -11.27 11.96 -1.96
N LYS A 161 -10.31 11.21 -2.51
CA LYS A 161 -8.90 11.61 -2.64
C LYS A 161 -8.24 10.97 -3.88
N SER A 162 -7.07 11.49 -4.27
CA SER A 162 -6.18 10.77 -5.19
C SER A 162 -5.85 9.40 -4.60
N LEU A 163 -5.90 8.37 -5.44
CA LEU A 163 -5.55 7.01 -5.06
C LEU A 163 -4.04 6.88 -5.13
N GLU A 164 -3.43 6.30 -4.12
CA GLU A 164 -1.98 6.22 -4.00
C GLU A 164 -1.54 4.78 -3.79
N TYR A 165 -0.42 4.43 -4.40
CA TYR A 165 0.38 3.25 -4.09
C TYR A 165 1.74 3.76 -3.66
N SER A 166 2.14 3.46 -2.43
CA SER A 166 3.45 3.85 -1.91
C SER A 166 4.05 2.71 -1.12
N ASP A 167 5.31 2.46 -1.41
CA ASP A 167 6.20 1.54 -0.72
C ASP A 167 6.97 2.29 0.39
N THR A 168 7.40 1.58 1.43
CA THR A 168 8.26 2.10 2.51
C THR A 168 9.11 1.01 3.11
N ASP A 169 10.41 1.09 2.87
CA ASP A 169 11.37 0.12 3.39
C ASP A 169 11.83 0.44 4.82
N TRP A 170 11.73 -0.54 5.71
CA TRP A 170 12.25 -0.46 7.07
C TRP A 170 13.58 -1.19 7.22
N TYR A 171 14.50 -0.56 7.93
CA TYR A 171 15.82 -1.08 8.24
C TYR A 171 16.16 -0.92 9.72
N TYR A 172 17.12 -1.71 10.19
CA TYR A 172 17.70 -1.54 11.51
C TYR A 172 19.20 -1.80 11.57
N VAL A 173 19.85 -1.20 12.56
CA VAL A 173 21.24 -1.45 12.93
C VAL A 173 21.34 -1.63 14.45
N ARG A 174 22.21 -2.54 14.90
CA ARG A 174 22.56 -2.69 16.32
C ARG A 174 23.81 -1.87 16.60
N ILE A 175 23.71 -0.94 17.54
CA ILE A 175 24.79 -0.02 17.88
C ILE A 175 25.21 -0.28 19.33
N PRO A 176 26.45 -0.70 19.59
CA PRO A 176 26.96 -0.86 20.94
C PRO A 176 26.92 0.45 21.74
N THR A 177 27.01 0.33 23.07
CA THR A 177 27.11 1.49 23.98
C THR A 177 28.24 2.43 23.58
N GLY A 178 27.98 3.75 23.64
CA GLY A 178 28.98 4.78 23.37
C GLY A 178 29.49 4.84 21.92
N ARG A 179 28.71 4.34 20.96
CA ARG A 179 29.10 4.27 19.54
C ARG A 179 28.12 4.98 18.61
N LYS A 180 28.55 5.24 17.39
CA LYS A 180 27.73 5.71 16.28
C LYS A 180 27.84 4.77 15.09
N ALA A 181 26.73 4.58 14.38
CA ALA A 181 26.71 3.99 13.06
C ALA A 181 26.74 5.12 12.01
N THR A 182 27.64 5.01 11.04
CA THR A 182 27.69 5.88 9.86
C THR A 182 27.10 5.12 8.69
N ILE A 183 26.06 5.68 8.07
CA ILE A 183 25.26 5.03 7.03
C ILE A 183 25.22 5.97 5.83
N THR A 184 25.43 5.41 4.64
CA THR A 184 25.29 6.13 3.36
C THR A 184 24.10 5.59 2.59
N LEU A 185 23.25 6.49 2.10
CA LEU A 185 22.17 6.20 1.18
C LEU A 185 22.49 6.86 -0.17
N THR A 186 22.58 6.07 -1.22
CA THR A 186 22.84 6.54 -2.58
C THR A 186 21.65 6.20 -3.46
N GLN A 187 20.93 7.20 -3.96
CA GLN A 187 19.90 6.95 -4.96
C GLN A 187 20.57 6.70 -6.31
N LYS A 188 20.13 5.66 -7.03
CA LYS A 188 20.60 5.38 -8.39
C LYS A 188 19.99 6.40 -9.36
N ASP A 189 20.62 6.54 -10.52
CA ASP A 189 20.18 7.39 -11.65
C ASP A 189 20.07 8.90 -11.37
N ILE A 190 20.74 9.38 -10.32
CA ILE A 190 20.97 10.80 -10.07
C ILE A 190 22.44 11.05 -9.76
N ARG A 191 22.89 12.30 -9.92
CA ARG A 191 24.28 12.65 -9.55
C ARG A 191 24.40 12.75 -8.02
N SER A 192 25.61 12.49 -7.50
CA SER A 192 25.94 12.80 -6.11
C SER A 192 25.66 14.28 -5.84
N SER A 193 25.12 14.62 -4.65
CA SER A 193 24.66 15.97 -4.24
C SER A 193 23.38 16.52 -4.91
N GLU A 194 22.67 15.73 -5.74
CA GLU A 194 21.30 16.08 -6.13
C GLU A 194 20.31 15.76 -5.00
N PRO A 195 19.23 16.54 -4.82
CA PRO A 195 18.17 16.23 -3.87
C PRO A 195 17.61 14.84 -4.15
N ILE A 196 17.64 13.97 -3.14
CA ILE A 196 17.09 12.62 -3.29
C ILE A 196 15.57 12.65 -3.21
N ASN A 197 14.94 11.71 -3.93
CA ASN A 197 13.52 11.46 -3.86
C ASN A 197 13.18 10.45 -2.75
N LEU A 198 13.98 10.44 -1.68
CA LEU A 198 13.86 9.55 -0.53
C LEU A 198 13.91 10.37 0.76
N ALA A 199 13.07 10.03 1.72
CA ALA A 199 13.13 10.56 3.08
C ALA A 199 13.52 9.44 4.03
N VAL A 200 14.47 9.72 4.91
CA VAL A 200 14.85 8.80 6.00
C VAL A 200 14.18 9.28 7.27
N PHE A 201 13.34 8.45 7.89
CA PHE A 201 12.79 8.73 9.21
C PHE A 201 13.47 7.85 10.26
N SER A 202 14.07 8.47 11.27
CA SER A 202 14.67 7.76 12.41
C SER A 202 13.72 7.81 13.61
N GLU A 203 13.35 6.64 14.15
CA GLU A 203 12.45 6.58 15.31
C GLU A 203 13.00 7.37 16.50
N ARG A 204 14.32 7.30 16.73
CA ARG A 204 14.96 7.97 17.86
C ARG A 204 14.97 9.48 17.70
N ALA A 205 15.22 9.97 16.48
CA ALA A 205 15.18 11.40 16.21
C ALA A 205 13.73 11.92 16.17
N SER A 206 12.75 11.03 16.02
CA SER A 206 11.32 11.34 15.87
C SER A 206 11.06 12.41 14.79
N ARG A 207 11.91 12.43 13.75
CA ARG A 207 11.86 13.37 12.63
C ARG A 207 12.45 12.74 11.37
N ASN A 208 12.16 13.36 10.23
CA ASN A 208 12.89 13.07 9.01
C ASN A 208 14.33 13.60 9.16
N LEU A 209 15.29 12.79 8.75
CA LEU A 209 16.67 13.20 8.55
C LEU A 209 16.77 13.83 7.16
N GLU A 210 17.43 14.98 7.08
CA GLU A 210 17.86 15.52 5.81
C GLU A 210 19.04 14.68 5.34
N VAL A 211 18.88 14.05 4.18
CA VAL A 211 19.85 13.14 3.59
C VAL A 211 20.06 13.53 2.13
N GLU A 212 21.30 13.49 1.69
CA GLU A 212 21.69 13.75 0.29
C GLU A 212 22.31 12.47 -0.30
N SER A 213 22.22 12.32 -1.62
CA SER A 213 22.69 11.10 -2.29
C SER A 213 24.20 10.92 -2.09
N GLY A 214 24.59 9.80 -1.47
CA GLY A 214 25.98 9.46 -1.22
C GLY A 214 26.62 10.21 -0.05
N VAL A 215 25.86 11.04 0.68
CA VAL A 215 26.35 11.75 1.87
C VAL A 215 26.01 10.93 3.12
N PRO A 216 26.99 10.58 3.97
CA PRO A 216 26.72 9.78 5.16
C PRO A 216 25.91 10.54 6.22
N PHE A 217 24.97 9.85 6.86
CA PHE A 217 24.30 10.28 8.08
C PHE A 217 24.64 9.35 9.25
N THR A 218 24.42 9.81 10.47
CA THR A 218 24.79 9.05 11.68
C THR A 218 23.59 8.74 12.57
N LEU A 219 23.66 7.57 13.23
CA LEU A 219 22.80 7.19 14.34
C LEU A 219 23.67 6.95 15.57
N GLU A 220 23.38 7.62 16.68
CA GLU A 220 24.22 7.61 17.86
C GLU A 220 23.58 6.84 19.02
N ASN A 221 24.36 5.96 19.65
CA ASN A 221 24.00 5.31 20.91
C ASN A 221 24.78 5.89 22.09
N ARG A 222 24.15 6.85 22.75
CA ARG A 222 24.63 7.45 24.00
C ARG A 222 24.19 6.69 25.26
N GLU A 223 23.44 5.60 25.10
CA GLU A 223 23.02 4.75 26.22
C GLU A 223 24.16 3.83 26.67
N ILE A 224 24.07 3.36 27.92
CA ILE A 224 25.02 2.42 28.54
C ILE A 224 24.83 0.96 28.12
N VAL A 225 23.91 0.69 27.18
CA VAL A 225 23.59 -0.65 26.66
C VAL A 225 23.54 -0.64 25.14
N GLU A 226 23.79 -1.80 24.52
CA GLU A 226 23.52 -1.98 23.09
C GLU A 226 22.03 -1.73 22.80
N ARG A 227 21.75 -1.05 21.68
CA ARG A 227 20.40 -0.75 21.23
C ARG A 227 20.23 -1.02 19.74
N THR A 228 19.02 -1.43 19.39
CA THR A 228 18.57 -1.49 17.99
C THR A 228 17.98 -0.15 17.58
N PHE A 229 18.50 0.41 16.51
CA PHE A 229 18.01 1.65 15.91
C PHE A 229 17.30 1.30 14.62
N ARG A 230 16.01 1.66 14.53
CA ARG A 230 15.21 1.50 13.33
C ARG A 230 15.07 2.82 12.60
N PHE A 231 15.07 2.73 11.29
CA PHE A 231 14.75 3.83 10.41
C PHE A 231 14.00 3.29 9.19
N ARG A 232 13.26 4.17 8.53
CA ARG A 232 12.57 3.84 7.27
C ARG A 232 12.98 4.77 6.16
N ILE A 233 13.00 4.23 4.95
CA ILE A 233 13.19 4.94 3.70
C ILE A 233 11.83 4.97 3.01
N LYS A 234 11.39 6.17 2.64
CA LYS A 234 10.16 6.33 1.87
C LYS A 234 10.37 7.28 0.70
N PRO A 235 9.62 7.12 -0.40
CA PRO A 235 9.63 8.09 -1.47
C PRO A 235 9.20 9.49 -1.00
N THR A 236 9.86 10.54 -1.47
CA THR A 236 9.49 11.95 -1.24
C THR A 236 9.74 12.78 -2.50
N ASN A 237 9.06 13.93 -2.63
CA ASN A 237 9.28 14.91 -3.71
C ASN A 237 9.10 14.41 -5.17
N ILE A 238 8.60 13.20 -5.39
CA ILE A 238 8.45 12.59 -6.74
C ILE A 238 7.60 13.43 -7.69
N PHE A 239 6.64 14.19 -7.16
CA PHE A 239 5.62 14.84 -7.97
C PHE A 239 5.73 16.37 -8.08
N GLY A 240 6.69 16.99 -7.39
CA GLY A 240 6.75 18.45 -7.26
C GLY A 240 5.44 19.07 -6.76
N PRO A 241 5.19 20.37 -7.01
CA PRO A 241 3.99 21.08 -6.55
C PRO A 241 2.73 20.81 -7.40
N THR A 242 2.87 20.15 -8.55
CA THR A 242 1.77 19.93 -9.49
C THR A 242 0.83 18.83 -9.01
N LEU A 243 -0.49 19.00 -9.15
CA LEU A 243 -1.54 18.03 -8.79
C LEU A 243 -1.75 16.91 -9.83
N GLY A 244 -0.70 16.51 -10.55
CA GLY A 244 -0.79 15.57 -11.67
C GLY A 244 -0.72 14.09 -11.25
N ALA A 245 -1.36 13.22 -12.02
CA ALA A 245 -1.22 11.77 -11.86
C ALA A 245 0.16 11.29 -12.36
N GLY A 246 0.71 10.23 -11.79
CA GLY A 246 1.97 9.65 -12.26
C GLY A 246 2.59 8.73 -11.24
N GLY A 247 3.89 8.47 -11.38
CA GLY A 247 4.68 7.83 -10.35
C GLY A 247 6.07 7.50 -10.83
N LYS A 248 6.87 6.96 -9.92
CA LYS A 248 8.23 6.53 -10.21
C LYS A 248 8.63 5.41 -9.26
N THR A 249 9.44 4.50 -9.78
CA THR A 249 10.25 3.57 -8.98
C THR A 249 11.62 4.19 -8.74
N VAL A 250 12.04 4.24 -7.48
CA VAL A 250 13.30 4.83 -7.04
C VAL A 250 14.19 3.74 -6.49
N SER A 251 15.21 3.39 -7.26
CA SER A 251 16.24 2.44 -6.86
C SER A 251 17.33 3.13 -6.04
N TYR A 252 17.88 2.43 -5.06
CA TYR A 252 18.92 2.95 -4.18
C TYR A 252 19.88 1.87 -3.69
N GLU A 253 21.01 2.34 -3.17
CA GLU A 253 21.99 1.56 -2.43
C GLU A 253 22.05 2.11 -1.00
N LEU A 254 21.95 1.22 -0.01
CA LEU A 254 22.06 1.53 1.41
C LEU A 254 23.25 0.77 2.00
N LYS A 255 24.13 1.49 2.67
CA LYS A 255 25.38 0.94 3.19
C LYS A 255 25.65 1.38 4.62
N LEU A 256 26.00 0.43 5.48
CA LEU A 256 26.64 0.71 6.77
C LEU A 256 28.14 0.86 6.54
N ASP A 257 28.66 2.09 6.62
CA ASP A 257 30.08 2.36 6.39
C ASP A 257 30.94 1.94 7.58
N SER A 258 30.49 2.25 8.80
CA SER A 258 31.22 1.89 10.01
C SER A 258 30.36 1.99 11.27
N ILE A 259 30.79 1.28 12.32
CA ILE A 259 30.37 1.52 13.71
C ILE A 259 31.61 1.95 14.51
N SER A 260 31.66 3.21 14.88
CA SER A 260 32.82 3.83 15.54
C SER A 260 32.47 4.42 16.90
N ILE A 261 33.50 4.71 17.70
CA ILE A 261 33.32 5.36 19.01
C ILE A 261 32.73 6.77 18.80
N LEU A 262 31.84 7.19 19.70
CA LEU A 262 31.44 8.60 19.79
C LEU A 262 32.66 9.40 20.27
N THR A 263 33.39 10.02 19.35
CA THR A 263 34.41 11.00 19.73
C THR A 263 33.68 12.24 20.26
N GLU A 264 33.76 12.46 21.57
CA GLU A 264 33.46 13.77 22.15
C GLU A 264 34.54 14.75 21.65
N LEU A 265 34.11 15.85 21.02
CA LEU A 265 34.92 17.07 20.90
C LEU A 265 34.66 17.91 22.14
#